data_AF-A0A433ZYI6-F1
#
_entry.id   AF-A0A433ZYI6-F1
#
_cell.length_a   1.000
_cell.length_b   1.000
_cell.length_c   1.000
_cell.angle_alpha   90.00
_cell.angle_beta   90.00
_cell.angle_gamma   90.00
#
_symmetry.space_group_name_H-M   'P 1'
#
loop_
_entity.id
_entity.type
_entity.pdbx_description
1 polymer ?
#
loop_
_entity_poly.entity_id
_entity_poly.type
_entity_poly.pdbx_seq_one_letter_code
_entity_poly.pdbx_strand_id
1 'polypeptide(L)' 'MSHEQYVAIAESQKQALIAEVNTETEMLRAKLALGRITDDEKALLNTWLDYLDELEAVDASTAPDIIWPVKPVV' A
#
# COMPACT_ATOMS: atom_id res chain seq x y z
N MET A 1 -6.58 -15.55 -20.49
CA MET A 1 -5.48 -15.66 -19.51
C MET A 1 -5.80 -16.82 -18.58
N SER A 2 -4.82 -17.60 -18.13
CA SER A 2 -5.06 -18.66 -17.15
C SER A 2 -5.23 -18.05 -15.75
N HIS A 3 -5.83 -18.79 -14.82
CA HIS A 3 -5.94 -18.37 -13.42
C HIS A 3 -4.55 -18.03 -12.83
N GLU A 4 -3.53 -18.84 -13.13
CA GLU A 4 -2.13 -18.56 -12.76
C GLU A 4 -1.62 -17.21 -13.30
N GLN A 5 -2.00 -16.80 -14.51
CA GLN A 5 -1.65 -15.48 -15.04
C GLN A 5 -2.35 -14.34 -14.29
N TYR A 6 -3.60 -14.53 -13.87
CA TYR A 6 -4.32 -13.55 -13.08
C TYR A 6 -3.72 -13.40 -11.68
N VAL A 7 -3.34 -14.50 -11.03
CA VAL A 7 -2.63 -14.49 -9.74
C VAL A 7 -1.29 -13.76 -9.88
N ALA A 8 -0.49 -14.07 -10.91
CA ALA A 8 0.80 -13.41 -11.13
C ALA A 8 0.65 -11.88 -11.36
N ILE A 9 -0.39 -11.45 -12.08
CA ILE A 9 -0.69 -10.03 -12.28
C ILE A 9 -1.10 -9.38 -10.96
N ALA A 10 -1.96 -10.03 -10.19
CA ALA A 10 -2.41 -9.55 -8.89
C ALA A 10 -1.24 -9.42 -7.90
N GLU A 11 -0.34 -10.41 -7.83
CA GLU A 11 0.87 -10.32 -7.01
C GLU A 11 1.76 -9.17 -7.46
N SER A 12 1.98 -9.01 -8.77
CA SER A 12 2.76 -7.90 -9.30
C SER A 12 2.13 -6.54 -8.99
N GLN A 13 0.80 -6.45 -9.04
CA GLN A 13 0.04 -5.24 -8.67
C GLN A 13 0.18 -4.95 -7.17
N LYS A 14 0.04 -5.97 -6.31
CA LYS A 14 0.27 -5.85 -4.86
C LYS A 14 1.67 -5.29 -4.57
N GLN A 15 2.69 -5.85 -5.20
CA GLN A 15 4.07 -5.38 -5.05
C GLN A 15 4.25 -3.92 -5.53
N ALA A 16 3.63 -3.54 -6.64
CA ALA A 16 3.66 -2.17 -7.13
C ALA A 16 2.99 -1.19 -6.15
N LEU A 17 1.86 -1.57 -5.57
CA LEU A 17 1.16 -0.76 -4.57
C LEU A 17 1.98 -0.63 -3.28
N ILE A 18 2.59 -1.72 -2.79
CA ILE A 18 3.51 -1.68 -1.64
C ILE A 18 4.71 -0.77 -1.92
N ALA A 19 5.28 -0.82 -3.13
CA ALA A 19 6.38 0.06 -3.52
C ALA A 19 5.96 1.53 -3.49
N GLU A 20 4.77 1.84 -3.98
CA GLU A 20 4.18 3.19 -3.92
C GLU A 20 4.01 3.67 -2.47
N VAL A 21 3.43 2.84 -1.59
CA VAL A 21 3.34 3.17 -0.15
C VAL A 21 4.72 3.50 0.41
N ASN A 22 5.74 2.71 0.07
CA ASN A 22 7.10 2.95 0.55
C ASN A 22 7.65 4.30 0.06
N THR A 23 7.46 4.65 -1.20
CA THR A 23 7.87 5.95 -1.75
C THR A 23 7.14 7.11 -1.09
N GLU A 24 5.81 7.04 -0.99
CA GLU A 24 4.99 8.12 -0.43
C GLU A 24 5.26 8.33 1.07
N THR A 25 5.49 7.23 1.80
CA THR A 25 5.81 7.29 3.23
C THR A 25 7.29 7.51 3.52
N GLU A 26 8.20 7.47 2.54
CA GLU A 26 9.64 7.63 2.76
C GLU A 26 9.95 8.97 3.43
N MET A 27 9.39 10.06 2.89
CA MET A 27 9.57 11.40 3.45
C MET A 27 8.91 11.54 4.82
N LEU A 28 7.73 10.94 5.01
CA LEU A 28 7.01 10.94 6.28
C LEU A 28 7.79 10.20 7.37
N ARG A 29 8.35 9.02 7.06
CA ARG A 29 9.21 8.25 7.96
C ARG A 29 10.50 9.00 8.30
N ALA A 30 11.11 9.68 7.32
CA ALA A 30 12.27 10.52 7.56
C ALA A 30 11.94 11.70 8.50
N LYS A 31 10.81 12.39 8.30
CA LYS A 31 10.33 13.45 9.19
C LYS A 31 10.00 12.93 10.59
N LEU A 32 9.38 11.75 10.70
CA LEU A 32 9.09 11.09 11.97
C LEU A 32 10.39 10.77 12.73
N ALA A 33 11.37 10.16 12.06
CA ALA A 33 12.67 9.84 12.66
C ALA A 33 13.44 11.07 13.13
N LEU A 34 13.29 12.20 12.42
CA LEU A 34 13.87 13.49 12.80
C LEU A 34 13.04 14.25 13.85
N GLY A 35 11.86 13.76 14.23
CA GLY A 35 10.93 14.45 15.13
C GLY A 35 10.35 15.75 14.55
N ARG A 36 10.33 15.90 13.22
CA ARG A 36 9.86 17.09 12.49
C ARG A 36 8.50 16.91 11.80
N ILE A 37 7.89 15.74 11.95
CA ILE A 37 6.59 15.43 11.36
C ILE A 37 5.48 16.24 12.03
N THR A 38 4.55 16.79 11.25
CA THR A 38 3.35 17.44 11.78
C THR A 38 2.26 16.41 12.15
N ASP A 39 1.24 16.83 12.90
CA ASP A 39 0.10 15.96 13.23
C ASP A 39 -0.65 15.50 11.97
N ASP A 40 -0.81 16.37 10.96
CA ASP A 40 -1.42 16.01 9.66
C ASP A 40 -0.60 14.97 8.91
N GLU A 41 0.72 15.15 8.85
CA GLU A 41 1.63 14.20 8.20
C GLU A 41 1.68 12.86 8.93
N LYS A 42 1.58 12.89 10.26
CA LYS A 42 1.50 11.67 11.08
C LYS A 42 0.18 10.96 10.85
N ALA A 43 -0.93 11.68 10.69
CA ALA A 43 -2.21 11.08 10.30
C ALA A 43 -2.09 10.44 8.91
N LEU A 44 -1.50 11.13 7.94
CA LEU A 44 -1.25 10.61 6.59
C LEU A 44 -0.38 9.35 6.60
N LEU A 45 0.69 9.33 7.40
CA LEU A 45 1.55 8.15 7.57
C LEU A 45 0.77 6.96 8.15
N ASN A 46 -0.12 7.20 9.13
CA ASN A 46 -0.98 6.14 9.64
C ASN A 46 -1.96 5.63 8.58
N THR A 47 -2.55 6.50 7.77
CA THR A 47 -3.47 6.07 6.69
C THR A 47 -2.73 5.24 5.63
N TRP A 48 -1.49 5.60 5.30
CA TRP A 48 -0.66 4.79 4.41
C TRP A 48 -0.28 3.43 5.00
N LEU A 49 -0.02 3.36 6.30
CA LEU A 49 0.27 2.09 6.98
C LEU A 49 -0.98 1.20 7.08
N ASP A 50 -2.16 1.79 7.30
CA ASP A 50 -3.45 1.10 7.30
C ASP A 50 -3.73 0.49 5.92
N TYR A 51 -3.53 1.30 4.86
CA TYR A 51 -3.62 0.84 3.48
C TYR A 51 -2.63 -0.28 3.14
N LEU A 52 -1.40 -0.22 3.69
CA LEU A 52 -0.42 -1.30 3.52
C LEU A 52 -0.91 -2.60 4.18
N ASP A 53 -1.44 -2.53 5.40
CA ASP A 53 -1.97 -3.69 6.12
C ASP A 53 -3.14 -4.33 5.35
N GLU A 54 -4.06 -3.50 4.84
CA GLU A 54 -5.14 -3.94 3.96
C GLU A 54 -4.61 -4.62 2.69
N LEU A 55 -3.60 -4.03 2.02
CA LEU A 55 -2.98 -4.62 0.83
C LEU A 55 -2.31 -5.95 1.15
N GLU A 56 -1.64 -6.07 2.28
CA GLU A 56 -1.01 -7.31 2.74
C GLU A 56 -2.07 -8.38 3.05
N ALA A 57 -3.23 -8.00 3.57
CA ALA A 57 -4.38 -8.86 3.79
C ALA A 57 -5.11 -9.30 2.49
N VAL A 58 -4.95 -8.58 1.37
CA VAL A 58 -5.52 -8.98 0.07
C VAL A 58 -4.91 -10.32 -0.38
N ASP A 59 -5.78 -11.33 -0.54
CA ASP A 59 -5.42 -12.65 -1.05
C ASP A 59 -5.43 -12.67 -2.60
N ALA A 60 -4.23 -12.65 -3.19
CA ALA A 60 -4.05 -12.64 -4.63
C ALA A 60 -4.47 -13.95 -5.33
N SER A 61 -4.72 -15.04 -4.59
CA SER A 61 -5.18 -16.32 -5.14
C SER A 61 -6.65 -16.26 -5.59
N THR A 62 -7.40 -15.24 -5.16
CA THR A 62 -8.80 -15.02 -5.55
C THR A 62 -8.95 -14.35 -6.92
N ALA A 63 -7.84 -14.09 -7.61
CA ALA A 63 -7.83 -13.44 -8.92
C ALA A 63 -8.73 -14.17 -9.96
N PRO A 64 -9.46 -13.43 -10.81
CA PRO A 64 -9.37 -11.98 -11.05
C PRO A 64 -10.26 -11.09 -10.15
N ASP A 65 -11.10 -11.67 -9.29
CA ASP A 65 -12.10 -10.93 -8.51
C ASP A 65 -11.51 -10.39 -7.20
N ILE A 66 -10.45 -9.58 -7.33
CA ILE A 66 -9.75 -8.99 -6.19
C ILE A 66 -10.25 -7.57 -5.98
N ILE A 67 -10.73 -7.29 -4.77
CA ILE A 67 -11.06 -5.94 -4.33
C ILE A 67 -9.79 -5.33 -3.75
N TRP A 68 -9.18 -4.41 -4.51
CA TRP A 68 -8.04 -3.64 -4.02
C TRP A 68 -8.51 -2.55 -3.07
N PRO A 69 -7.82 -2.33 -1.94
CA PRO A 69 -8.12 -1.21 -1.05
C PRO A 69 -7.96 0.12 -1.78
N VAL A 70 -8.62 1.15 -1.26
CA VAL A 70 -8.58 2.48 -1.86
C VAL A 70 -7.37 3.23 -1.34
N LYS A 71 -6.56 3.77 -2.26
CA LYS A 71 -5.39 4.56 -1.90
C LYS A 71 -5.80 5.76 -1.04
N PRO A 72 -5.04 6.08 0.02
CA PRO A 72 -5.25 7.31 0.76
C PRO A 72 -5.07 8.53 -0.15
N VAL A 73 -5.94 9.52 0.01
CA VAL A 73 -5.84 10.78 -0.73
C VAL A 73 -4.85 11.66 0.03
N VAL A 74 -3.72 11.96 -0.62
CA VAL A 74 -2.69 12.90 -0.13
C VAL A 74 -3.16 14.35 -0.24
#